data_AF-A0A8S2RFD8-F1
#
_entry.id   AF-A0A8S2RFD8-F1
#
_cell.length_a   1.000
_cell.length_b   1.000
_cell.length_c   1.000
_cell.angle_alpha   90.00
_cell.angle_beta   90.00
_cell.angle_gamma   90.00
#
_symmetry.space_group_name_H-M   'P 1'
#
loop_
_entity.id
_entity.type
_entity.pdbx_description
1 polymer ?
#
loop_
_entity_poly.entity_id
_entity_poly.type
_entity_poly.pdbx_seq_one_letter_code
_entity_poly.pdbx_strand_id
1 'polypeptide(L)'
;AGYQPELVCLLSWLPNDKVPILTDIAINSKYGLLIFGLENGLVVVDYLSKFILMNMVTSDLYGTMDPFQRATSSPKRRTGTTNDPNNEDSNIFSYDYP
;
A
#
# COMPACT_ATOMS: atom_id res chain seq x y z
N ALA A 1 -6.56 37.69 20.68
CA ALA A 1 -7.28 36.60 20.00
C ALA A 1 -6.30 35.46 19.71
N GLY A 2 -6.69 34.20 19.89
CA GLY A 2 -5.82 33.02 19.71
C GLY A 2 -6.04 32.33 18.36
N TYR A 3 -5.48 31.13 18.19
CA TYR A 3 -5.68 30.31 16.99
C TYR A 3 -7.15 29.90 16.84
N GLN A 4 -7.75 30.21 15.69
CA GLN A 4 -9.10 29.81 15.33
C GLN A 4 -9.03 28.82 14.16
N PRO A 5 -9.64 27.63 14.27
CA PRO A 5 -9.65 26.67 13.16
C PRO A 5 -10.59 27.15 12.05
N GLU A 6 -10.11 27.16 10.80
CA GLU A 6 -10.91 27.51 9.62
C GLU A 6 -11.19 26.30 8.71
N LEU A 7 -10.43 25.22 8.86
CA LEU A 7 -10.53 24.01 8.06
C LEU A 7 -10.43 22.78 8.94
N VAL A 8 -11.27 21.78 8.66
CA VAL A 8 -11.22 20.45 9.26
C VAL A 8 -11.20 19.42 8.12
N CYS A 9 -10.14 18.63 8.04
CA CYS A 9 -10.05 17.51 7.10
C CYS A 9 -10.47 16.23 7.81
N LEU A 10 -11.51 15.57 7.29
CA LEU A 10 -12.04 14.32 7.84
C LEU A 10 -11.63 13.14 6.96
N LEU A 11 -11.09 12.11 7.59
CA LEU A 11 -10.86 10.81 6.96
C LEU A 11 -12.16 10.02 6.99
N SER A 12 -12.48 9.33 5.91
CA SER A 12 -13.64 8.43 5.82
C SER A 12 -13.17 6.99 5.70
N TRP A 13 -13.88 6.07 6.33
CA TRP A 13 -13.59 4.63 6.30
C TRP A 13 -14.89 3.83 6.27
N LEU A 14 -14.84 2.61 5.76
CA LEU A 14 -16.00 1.71 5.77
C LEU A 14 -16.25 1.19 7.20
N PRO A 15 -17.48 0.79 7.55
CA PRO A 15 -17.83 0.42 8.94
C PRO A 15 -16.97 -0.67 9.58
N ASN A 16 -16.40 -1.57 8.76
CA ASN A 16 -15.59 -2.70 9.23
C ASN A 16 -14.09 -2.51 9.01
N ASP A 17 -13.67 -1.36 8.47
CA ASP A 17 -12.26 -1.06 8.23
C ASP A 17 -11.59 -0.50 9.48
N LYS A 18 -10.28 -0.70 9.58
CA LYS A 18 -9.44 -0.06 10.59
C LYS A 18 -9.50 1.46 10.39
N VAL A 19 -9.63 2.22 11.48
CA VAL A 19 -9.57 3.69 11.44
C VAL A 19 -8.21 4.11 10.86
N PRO A 20 -8.19 4.95 9.80
CA PRO A 20 -6.95 5.43 9.21
C PRO A 20 -6.12 6.21 10.23
N ILE A 21 -4.82 5.95 10.25
CA ILE A 21 -3.86 6.64 11.14
C ILE A 21 -3.08 7.65 10.32
N LEU A 22 -3.01 8.89 10.81
CA LEU A 22 -2.11 9.90 10.29
C LEU A 22 -0.67 9.57 10.71
N THR A 23 0.19 9.38 9.72
CA THR A 23 1.61 9.07 9.94
C THR A 23 2.48 10.31 9.91
N ASP A 24 2.10 11.31 9.11
CA ASP A 24 2.85 12.56 8.97
C ASP A 24 1.94 13.73 8.56
N ILE A 25 2.40 14.95 8.81
CA ILE A 25 1.74 16.20 8.42
C ILE A 25 2.77 17.27 8.05
N ALA A 26 2.57 17.92 6.90
CA ALA A 26 3.42 18.99 6.41
C ALA A 26 2.58 20.16 5.89
N ILE A 27 3.10 21.38 6.09
CA ILE A 27 2.43 22.61 5.65
C ILE A 27 3.42 23.44 4.84
N ASN A 28 2.97 23.89 3.66
CA ASN A 28 3.65 24.92 2.90
C ASN A 28 2.78 26.18 2.87
N SER A 29 3.09 27.11 3.78
CA SER A 29 2.27 28.31 3.97
C SER A 29 2.38 29.31 2.83
N LYS A 30 3.46 29.28 2.05
CA LYS A 30 3.63 30.14 0.88
C LYS A 30 2.64 29.82 -0.23
N TYR A 31 2.33 28.53 -0.40
CA TYR A 31 1.44 28.05 -1.47
C TYR A 31 0.06 27.64 -0.99
N GLY A 32 -0.25 27.78 0.30
CA GLY A 32 -1.55 27.38 0.82
C GLY A 32 -1.75 25.87 0.87
N LEU A 33 -0.68 25.07 0.97
CA LEU A 33 -0.76 23.62 0.92
C LEU A 33 -0.66 22.98 2.29
N LEU A 34 -1.59 22.06 2.56
CA LEU A 34 -1.57 21.13 3.68
C LEU A 34 -1.45 19.72 3.11
N ILE A 35 -0.49 18.96 3.62
CA ILE A 35 -0.25 17.58 3.21
C ILE A 35 -0.33 16.72 4.45
N PHE A 36 -1.05 15.62 4.39
CA PHE A 36 -1.05 14.62 5.45
C PHE A 36 -0.89 13.22 4.89
N GLY A 37 -0.02 12.46 5.55
CA GLY A 37 0.29 11.07 5.23
C GLY A 37 -0.58 10.11 6.04
N LEU A 38 -0.94 9.01 5.40
CA LEU A 38 -1.60 7.84 5.97
C LEU A 38 -0.68 6.63 5.84
N GLU A 39 -1.01 5.53 6.52
CA GLU A 39 -0.28 4.25 6.39
C GLU A 39 -0.27 3.74 4.94
N ASN A 40 -1.32 4.03 4.17
CA ASN A 40 -1.57 3.51 2.83
C ASN A 40 -1.59 4.60 1.75
N GLY A 41 -1.16 5.82 2.04
CA GLY A 41 -1.24 6.90 1.06
C GLY A 41 -0.96 8.28 1.63
N LEU A 42 -1.28 9.31 0.85
CA LEU A 42 -1.20 10.71 1.26
C LEU A 42 -2.26 11.55 0.56
N VAL A 43 -2.58 12.69 1.17
CA VAL A 43 -3.52 13.67 0.61
C VAL A 43 -2.89 15.05 0.62
N VAL A 44 -3.07 15.77 -0.49
CA VAL A 44 -2.68 17.17 -0.67
C VAL A 44 -3.93 18.03 -0.74
N VAL A 45 -4.00 19.05 0.10
CA VAL A 45 -5.13 19.97 0.25
C VAL A 45 -4.66 21.39 0.00
N ASP A 46 -5.37 22.12 -0.84
CA ASP A 46 -5.31 23.58 -0.87
C ASP A 46 -6.16 24.10 0.29
N TYR A 47 -5.52 24.54 1.38
CA TYR A 47 -6.22 24.99 2.57
C TYR A 47 -6.76 26.43 2.43
N LEU A 48 -6.32 27.19 1.43
CA LEU A 48 -6.87 28.52 1.15
C LEU A 48 -8.21 28.38 0.41
N SER A 49 -8.25 27.52 -0.62
CA SER A 49 -9.45 27.27 -1.42
C SER A 49 -10.37 26.18 -0.83
N LYS A 50 -9.92 25.48 0.21
CA LYS A 50 -10.66 24.42 0.92
C LYS A 50 -11.01 23.23 0.03
N PHE A 51 -10.09 22.83 -0.86
CA PHE A 51 -10.29 21.75 -1.81
C PHE A 51 -9.13 20.74 -1.80
N ILE A 52 -9.44 19.48 -2.10
CA ILE A 52 -8.44 18.40 -2.19
C ILE A 52 -7.81 18.43 -3.58
N LEU A 53 -6.51 18.71 -3.65
CA LEU A 53 -5.78 18.72 -4.92
C LEU A 53 -5.46 17.30 -5.40
N MET A 54 -5.10 16.42 -4.46
CA MET A 54 -4.67 15.05 -4.78
C MET A 54 -4.93 14.12 -3.61
N ASN A 55 -5.43 12.92 -3.89
CA ASN A 55 -5.53 11.80 -2.96
C ASN A 55 -4.91 10.59 -3.64
N MET A 56 -3.90 9.99 -3.04
CA MET A 56 -3.06 8.98 -3.67
C MET A 56 -2.76 7.86 -2.68
N VAL A 57 -2.98 6.63 -3.10
CA VAL A 57 -2.60 5.45 -2.30
C VAL A 57 -1.19 4.98 -2.66
N THR A 58 -0.53 4.24 -1.76
CA THR A 58 0.82 3.70 -1.98
C THR A 58 0.88 2.81 -3.22
N SER A 59 -0.20 2.11 -3.55
CA SER A 59 -0.29 1.32 -4.79
C SER A 59 -0.25 2.19 -6.06
N ASP A 60 -0.71 3.44 -6.01
CA ASP A 60 -0.63 4.36 -7.15
C ASP A 60 0.81 4.84 -7.37
N LEU A 61 1.59 4.94 -6.30
CA LEU A 61 2.98 5.41 -6.31
C LEU A 61 3.97 4.30 -6.70
N TYR A 62 3.81 3.13 -6.07
CA TYR A 62 4.77 2.03 -6.16
C TYR A 62 4.30 0.90 -7.08
N GLY A 63 3.05 0.91 -7.53
CA GLY A 63 2.48 -0.15 -8.36
C GLY A 63 2.57 -1.52 -7.66
N THR A 64 3.11 -2.52 -8.36
CA THR A 64 3.35 -3.88 -7.84
C THR A 64 4.51 -3.97 -6.85
N MET A 65 5.25 -2.88 -6.64
CA MET A 65 6.39 -2.81 -5.73
C MET A 65 6.04 -2.12 -4.41
N ASP A 66 4.75 -1.95 -4.09
CA ASP A 66 4.33 -1.37 -2.83
C ASP A 66 4.90 -2.19 -1.65
N PRO A 67 5.76 -1.60 -0.78
CA PRO A 67 6.33 -2.28 0.38
C PRO A 67 5.28 -2.90 1.31
N PHE A 68 4.05 -2.37 1.29
CA PHE A 68 2.93 -2.87 2.10
C PHE A 68 2.11 -3.95 1.39
N GLN A 69 2.30 -4.16 0.08
CA GLN A 69 1.74 -5.26 -0.67
C GLN A 69 2.56 -6.53 -0.41
N ARG A 70 2.42 -7.09 0.79
CA ARG A 70 3.01 -8.40 1.11
C ARG A 70 2.47 -9.44 0.14
N ALA A 71 3.35 -10.02 -0.67
CA ALA A 71 3.02 -11.17 -1.49
C ALA A 71 2.40 -12.25 -0.60
N THR A 72 1.18 -12.67 -0.91
CA THR A 72 0.50 -13.77 -0.22
C THR A 72 1.11 -15.13 -0.54
N SER A 73 2.21 -15.18 -1.31
CA SER A 73 2.94 -16.42 -1.53
C SER A 73 3.88 -16.70 -0.35
N SER A 74 3.40 -17.54 0.56
CA SER A 74 4.30 -18.33 1.40
C SER A 74 5.38 -18.95 0.50
N PRO A 75 6.69 -18.86 0.84
CA PRO A 75 7.73 -19.51 0.06
C PRO A 75 7.37 -20.99 -0.08
N LYS A 76 6.90 -21.42 -1.25
CA LYS A 76 6.52 -22.81 -1.49
C LYS A 76 7.78 -23.64 -1.24
N ARG A 77 7.79 -24.39 -0.14
CA ARG A 77 8.89 -25.23 0.32
C ARG A 77 9.32 -26.06 -0.89
N ARG A 78 10.53 -25.83 -1.41
CA ARG A 78 11.13 -26.75 -2.37
C ARG A 78 11.35 -28.04 -1.60
N THR A 79 10.48 -29.04 -1.81
CA THR A 79 10.76 -30.41 -1.42
C THR A 79 11.96 -30.86 -2.25
N GLY A 80 13.16 -30.64 -1.71
CA GLY A 80 14.35 -31.35 -2.17
C GLY A 80 14.10 -32.81 -1.87
N THR A 81 13.73 -33.57 -2.90
CA THR A 81 13.76 -35.03 -2.84
C THR A 81 15.21 -35.43 -2.70
N THR A 82 15.57 -35.82 -1.48
CA THR A 82 16.75 -36.61 -1.17
C THR A 82 16.86 -37.74 -2.18
N ASN A 83 18.05 -37.90 -2.76
CA ASN A 83 18.41 -39.05 -3.59
C ASN A 83 18.26 -40.33 -2.73
N ASP A 84 17.12 -41.01 -2.86
CA ASP A 84 16.88 -42.34 -2.32
C ASP A 84 16.83 -43.30 -3.52
N PRO A 85 17.79 -44.23 -3.70
CA PRO A 85 17.97 -44.97 -4.95
C PRO A 85 16.96 -46.11 -5.17
N ASN A 86 15.87 -46.18 -4.40
CA ASN A 86 14.95 -47.33 -4.40
C ASN A 86 13.47 -47.02 -4.67
N ASN A 87 13.13 -45.89 -5.31
CA ASN A 87 11.72 -45.62 -5.66
C ASN A 87 11.47 -45.77 -7.17
N GLU A 88 11.17 -47.00 -7.58
CA GLU A 88 10.55 -47.32 -8.86
C GLU A 88 9.11 -46.78 -8.84
N ASP A 89 8.90 -45.52 -9.25
CA ASP A 89 7.63 -45.04 -9.78
C ASP A 89 7.77 -43.58 -10.25
N SER A 90 8.31 -43.40 -11.46
CA SER A 90 8.21 -42.13 -12.17
C SER A 90 8.11 -42.34 -13.67
N ASN A 91 6.94 -42.81 -14.11
CA ASN A 91 6.45 -42.51 -15.46
C ASN A 91 5.25 -41.58 -15.29
N ILE A 92 5.36 -40.33 -15.75
CA ILE A 92 4.34 -39.65 -16.55
C ILE A 92 5.02 -38.46 -17.27
N PHE A 93 5.31 -38.72 -18.55
CA PHE A 93 5.33 -37.83 -19.72
C PHE A 93 5.53 -36.32 -19.52
N SER A 94 6.67 -35.83 -20.00
CA SER A 94 6.80 -34.46 -20.50
C SER A 94 7.13 -34.55 -21.99
N TYR A 95 6.21 -34.11 -22.84
CA TYR A 95 6.47 -33.89 -24.26
C TYR A 95 7.18 -32.54 -24.41
N ASP A 96 8.37 -32.55 -24.99
CA ASP A 96 9.03 -31.34 -25.50
C ASP A 96 8.41 -30.96 -26.85
N TYR A 97 8.02 -29.70 -26.99
CA TYR A 97 7.80 -29.07 -28.31
C TYR A 97 8.95 -28.08 -28.58
N PRO A 98 9.41 -27.95 -29.83
CA PRO A 98 10.55 -27.10 -30.23
C PRO A 98 10.36 -25.62 -29.95
#